data_AF-A0A8B6XKV4-F1
#
_entry.id   AF-A0A8B6XKV4-F1
#
_cell.length_a   1.000
_cell.length_b   1.000
_cell.length_c   1.000
_cell.angle_alpha   90.00
_cell.angle_beta   90.00
_cell.angle_gamma   90.00
#
_symmetry.space_group_name_H-M   'P 1'
#
loop_
_entity.id
_entity.type
_entity.pdbx_description
1 polymer ?
#
loop_
_entity_poly.entity_id
_entity_poly.type
_entity_poly.pdbx_seq_one_letter_code
_entity_poly.pdbx_strand_id
1 'polypeptide(L)'
;MQLLLILYNVAYIYAQQNWRKVYLEDPKGILTGEKRIFNKVAEYADLGYEYENGKVWPKPQSEDRSEDEQYTVDPKTFKFESIGKHAVISNALSRYQELTFQNKEYLPDNNLKRVKSLVITVEDLNEPLSADSDESYKLNVSAPTSSLKAKSVWGALRGLESFSQVVHRNGTSYRIPKTYIDDFPRFKFRGFLIDTSRHYLPVSKIFQILDALAYSKFNVLHWHIVDDPSFPYVSKKFPELHKKGAFNEKTHVYKPAQVQDIIEYAKLRGIRVMPEFDTPGHTHSWGGIPGLLTECTYTNQQEEIFLDMKGPINPVRNGSYEFLKDFFKEISEVFPDDYIHLGGDEVDFACWLSNAEVVQWLQENFKLGNGSTLHTYFLQRLTKIVSDLKKKYIVWQEVFDDGVKIENDTVVNVWKENWKEEMNRVTSAGFKAILSSCWYLNYIKYGLDWPRLYKCDPQDFNGTKEQKELVMGGSAAIWGEYVDTTNVIQRSFGRAFAVAERLWSHKDTTDISEALIRIWEHRCRYIDRGIPAEPVTRSKFCRNEYENIV
;
A
#
# COMPACT_ATOMS: atom_id res chain seq x y z
N MET A 1 -51.67 -5.74 20.12
CA MET A 1 -50.44 -5.12 20.67
C MET A 1 -49.73 -5.99 21.71
N GLN A 2 -50.43 -6.63 22.66
CA GLN A 2 -49.81 -7.57 23.63
C GLN A 2 -49.28 -8.87 23.01
N LEU A 3 -49.89 -9.42 21.94
CA LEU A 3 -49.37 -10.62 21.27
C LEU A 3 -48.03 -10.41 20.53
N LEU A 4 -47.79 -9.20 20.02
CA LEU A 4 -46.54 -8.85 19.32
C LEU A 4 -45.36 -8.69 20.28
N LEU A 5 -45.59 -8.20 21.50
CA LEU A 5 -44.57 -8.14 22.55
C LEU A 5 -44.19 -9.53 23.10
N ILE A 6 -45.13 -10.48 23.12
CA ILE A 6 -44.86 -11.86 23.55
C ILE A 6 -44.05 -12.60 22.47
N LEU A 7 -44.40 -12.44 21.19
CA LEU A 7 -43.63 -13.03 20.09
C LEU A 7 -42.20 -12.46 19.98
N TYR A 8 -42.03 -11.16 20.23
CA TYR A 8 -40.70 -10.53 20.25
C TYR A 8 -39.84 -11.03 21.42
N ASN A 9 -40.41 -11.19 22.61
CA ASN A 9 -39.68 -11.72 23.77
C ASN A 9 -39.37 -13.22 23.63
N VAL A 10 -40.24 -14.02 23.02
CA VAL A 10 -39.96 -15.43 22.76
C VAL A 10 -38.88 -15.61 21.70
N ALA A 11 -38.89 -14.82 20.62
CA ALA A 11 -37.83 -14.83 19.60
C ALA A 11 -36.47 -14.34 20.16
N TYR A 12 -36.49 -13.33 21.03
CA TYR A 12 -35.29 -12.82 21.70
C TYR A 12 -34.69 -13.84 22.67
N ILE A 13 -35.51 -14.54 23.45
CA ILE A 13 -35.06 -15.59 24.38
C ILE A 13 -34.57 -16.83 23.60
N TYR A 14 -35.21 -17.19 22.48
CA TYR A 14 -34.77 -18.30 21.64
C TYR A 14 -33.43 -18.01 20.93
N ALA A 15 -33.19 -16.77 20.53
CA ALA A 15 -31.89 -16.31 20.00
C ALA A 15 -30.79 -16.31 21.09
N GLN A 16 -31.12 -15.87 22.30
CA GLN A 16 -30.23 -15.87 23.48
C GLN A 16 -29.91 -17.26 24.04
N GLN A 17 -30.72 -18.29 23.77
CA GLN A 17 -30.42 -19.66 24.19
C GLN A 17 -29.69 -20.49 23.12
N ASN A 18 -29.81 -20.16 21.84
CA ASN A 18 -29.20 -20.93 20.75
C ASN A 18 -27.85 -20.41 20.24
N TRP A 19 -27.43 -19.16 20.54
CA TRP A 19 -26.11 -18.67 20.14
C TRP A 19 -24.94 -19.47 20.75
N ARG A 20 -25.15 -20.11 21.91
CA ARG A 20 -24.15 -20.98 22.55
C ARG A 20 -24.01 -22.37 21.93
N LYS A 21 -25.00 -22.85 21.16
CA LYS A 21 -24.96 -24.19 20.55
C LYS A 21 -24.32 -24.24 19.17
N VAL A 22 -24.29 -23.12 18.44
CA VAL A 22 -23.70 -23.06 17.08
C VAL A 22 -22.16 -23.02 17.10
N TYR A 23 -21.54 -22.85 18.27
CA TYR A 23 -20.08 -22.67 18.39
C TYR A 23 -19.30 -23.86 18.96
N LEU A 24 -19.94 -25.00 19.30
CA LEU A 24 -19.26 -26.06 20.07
C LEU A 24 -19.39 -27.50 19.57
N GLU A 25 -19.96 -27.75 18.40
CA GLU A 25 -19.94 -29.10 17.82
C GLU A 25 -19.19 -29.09 16.48
N ASP A 26 -17.91 -29.49 16.53
CA ASP A 26 -17.05 -29.82 15.38
C ASP A 26 -17.08 -31.35 15.18
N PRO A 27 -18.06 -31.91 14.46
CA PRO A 27 -18.16 -33.34 14.22
C PRO A 27 -17.13 -33.85 13.18
N LYS A 28 -16.28 -32.98 12.60
CA LYS A 28 -15.33 -33.37 11.53
C LYS A 28 -13.86 -33.11 11.85
N GLY A 29 -13.50 -32.59 13.02
CA GLY A 29 -12.11 -32.46 13.47
C GLY A 29 -11.25 -31.49 12.65
N ILE A 30 -11.88 -30.53 11.97
CA ILE A 30 -11.20 -29.58 11.06
C ILE A 30 -10.41 -28.52 11.87
N LEU A 31 -10.70 -28.34 13.16
CA LEU A 31 -10.13 -27.28 14.01
C LEU A 31 -8.86 -27.68 14.79
N THR A 32 -8.24 -28.82 14.50
CA THR A 32 -7.08 -29.32 15.27
C THR A 32 -5.83 -28.45 15.10
N GLY A 33 -5.69 -27.72 13.98
CA GLY A 33 -4.64 -26.73 13.76
C GLY A 33 -4.91 -25.36 14.40
N GLU A 34 -6.16 -24.90 14.37
CA GLU A 34 -6.56 -23.59 14.91
C GLU A 34 -6.53 -23.56 16.44
N LYS A 35 -6.92 -24.65 17.12
CA LYS A 35 -6.88 -24.74 18.60
C LYS A 35 -5.52 -24.39 19.21
N ARG A 36 -4.41 -24.64 18.50
CA ARG A 36 -3.06 -24.34 18.99
C ARG A 36 -2.73 -22.84 18.96
N ILE A 37 -3.31 -22.09 18.02
CA ILE A 37 -3.19 -20.63 17.97
C ILE A 37 -4.19 -20.01 18.96
N PHE A 38 -5.41 -20.52 19.04
CA PHE A 38 -6.44 -20.02 19.96
C PHE A 38 -6.05 -20.16 21.45
N ASN A 39 -5.37 -21.24 21.84
CA ASN A 39 -4.90 -21.40 23.23
C ASN A 39 -3.76 -20.44 23.61
N LYS A 40 -2.96 -19.94 22.65
CA LYS A 40 -2.02 -18.84 22.91
C LYS A 40 -2.70 -17.46 22.90
N VAL A 41 -3.86 -17.32 22.24
CA VAL A 41 -4.60 -16.05 22.25
C VAL A 41 -5.31 -15.80 23.58
N ALA A 42 -5.68 -16.86 24.31
CA ALA A 42 -6.20 -16.75 25.67
C ALA A 42 -5.18 -16.20 26.68
N GLU A 43 -3.87 -16.33 26.43
CA GLU A 43 -2.80 -15.73 27.25
C GLU A 43 -2.69 -14.20 27.09
N TYR A 44 -3.27 -13.59 26.04
CA TYR A 44 -3.24 -12.12 25.84
C TYR A 44 -4.37 -11.37 26.56
N ALA A 45 -5.19 -12.08 27.35
CA ALA A 45 -6.26 -11.47 28.14
C ALA A 45 -5.73 -10.59 29.29
N ASP A 46 -4.49 -10.82 29.76
CA ASP A 46 -3.87 -10.15 30.92
C ASP A 46 -3.11 -8.85 30.60
N LEU A 47 -3.23 -8.34 29.37
CA LEU A 47 -2.71 -7.02 29.04
C LEU A 47 -3.53 -5.96 29.80
N GLY A 48 -2.89 -5.33 30.78
CA GLY A 48 -3.46 -4.29 31.62
C GLY A 48 -4.07 -3.12 30.82
N TYR A 49 -4.76 -2.22 31.53
CA TYR A 49 -5.45 -1.10 30.92
C TYR A 49 -4.51 -0.07 30.26
N GLU A 50 -3.22 -0.06 30.61
CA GLU A 50 -2.23 0.89 30.13
C GLU A 50 -1.41 0.29 28.97
N TYR A 51 -1.85 0.56 27.73
CA TYR A 51 -1.21 0.08 26.50
C TYR A 51 -0.28 1.12 25.85
N GLU A 52 -0.49 2.41 26.14
CA GLU A 52 0.30 3.51 25.60
C GLU A 52 1.64 3.60 26.33
N ASN A 53 2.67 3.01 25.72
CA ASN A 53 4.02 3.07 26.23
C ASN A 53 4.95 3.78 25.25
N GLY A 54 4.44 4.40 24.18
CA GLY A 54 5.25 5.07 23.17
C GLY A 54 6.17 4.10 22.43
N LYS A 55 5.72 2.87 22.17
CA LYS A 55 6.50 1.88 21.41
C LYS A 55 6.35 2.17 19.91
N VAL A 56 7.45 2.04 19.17
CA VAL A 56 7.52 2.45 17.76
C VAL A 56 7.00 1.32 16.84
N TRP A 57 6.24 1.71 15.82
CA TRP A 57 5.79 0.90 14.69
C TRP A 57 6.02 1.63 13.35
N PRO A 58 6.70 1.02 12.37
CA PRO A 58 7.51 -0.21 12.45
C PRO A 58 8.61 -0.15 13.52
N LYS A 59 8.95 -1.30 14.10
CA LYS A 59 10.07 -1.44 15.05
C LYS A 59 11.40 -1.01 14.38
N PRO A 60 12.18 -0.10 14.99
CA PRO A 60 13.46 0.31 14.43
C PRO A 60 14.47 -0.83 14.30
N GLN A 61 15.48 -0.67 13.44
CA GLN A 61 16.62 -1.61 13.35
C GLN A 61 17.35 -1.74 14.70
N SER A 62 17.57 -0.62 15.39
CA SER A 62 18.16 -0.56 16.72
C SER A 62 17.44 0.49 17.57
N GLU A 63 17.07 0.09 18.79
CA GLU A 63 16.46 0.95 19.81
C GLU A 63 17.10 0.63 21.17
N ASP A 64 17.75 1.63 21.76
CA ASP A 64 18.16 1.62 23.17
C ASP A 64 17.24 2.55 23.94
N ARG A 65 16.36 1.97 24.74
CA ARG A 65 15.27 2.66 25.42
C ARG A 65 15.36 2.40 26.91
N SER A 66 15.40 3.47 27.69
CA SER A 66 15.35 3.37 29.14
C SER A 66 13.92 3.12 29.62
N GLU A 67 13.76 2.17 30.54
CA GLU A 67 12.51 1.99 31.29
C GLU A 67 12.46 2.92 32.53
N ASP A 68 13.62 3.26 33.12
CA ASP A 68 13.68 4.08 34.35
C ASP A 68 13.75 5.61 34.11
N GLU A 69 14.59 6.07 33.19
CA GLU A 69 14.77 7.49 32.88
C GLU A 69 13.69 7.99 31.90
N GLN A 70 12.69 8.68 32.45
CA GLN A 70 11.63 9.36 31.70
C GLN A 70 11.80 10.88 31.75
N TYR A 71 11.31 11.55 30.71
CA TYR A 71 11.18 13.01 30.65
C TYR A 71 9.72 13.41 30.46
N THR A 72 9.44 14.70 30.65
CA THR A 72 8.15 15.31 30.32
C THR A 72 8.29 16.35 29.23
N VAL A 73 7.18 16.70 28.58
CA VAL A 73 7.12 17.72 27.54
C VAL A 73 5.97 18.67 27.84
N ASP A 74 6.21 19.96 27.62
CA ASP A 74 5.18 20.99 27.63
C ASP A 74 4.74 21.27 26.19
N PRO A 75 3.53 20.85 25.79
CA PRO A 75 3.08 20.94 24.40
C PRO A 75 2.94 22.39 23.90
N LYS A 76 2.79 23.38 24.81
CA LYS A 76 2.66 24.80 24.43
C LYS A 76 4.01 25.45 24.15
N THR A 77 5.09 24.94 24.73
CA THR A 77 6.42 25.57 24.66
C THR A 77 7.46 24.74 23.92
N PHE A 78 7.18 23.45 23.65
CA PHE A 78 8.06 22.59 22.86
C PHE A 78 8.27 23.14 21.44
N LYS A 79 9.49 23.03 20.92
CA LYS A 79 9.86 23.49 19.56
C LYS A 79 10.53 22.41 18.73
N PHE A 80 10.05 22.23 17.51
CA PHE A 80 10.84 21.62 16.44
C PHE A 80 11.73 22.68 15.80
N GLU A 81 13.02 22.41 15.71
CA GLU A 81 14.03 23.32 15.15
C GLU A 81 14.79 22.60 14.04
N SER A 82 14.93 23.21 12.86
CA SER A 82 15.68 22.62 11.74
C SER A 82 16.91 23.46 11.43
N ILE A 83 18.06 22.80 11.25
CA ILE A 83 19.25 23.43 10.70
C ILE A 83 19.09 23.48 9.18
N GLY A 84 18.89 24.70 8.64
CA GLY A 84 18.58 24.92 7.23
C GLY A 84 17.07 24.95 6.95
N LYS A 85 16.71 25.47 5.76
CA LYS A 85 15.33 25.62 5.32
C LYS A 85 15.06 24.73 4.10
N HIS A 86 14.02 23.91 4.19
CA HIS A 86 13.54 23.08 3.09
C HIS A 86 12.03 22.85 3.23
N ALA A 87 11.27 22.95 2.13
CA ALA A 87 9.80 22.97 2.18
C ALA A 87 9.21 21.69 2.79
N VAL A 88 9.76 20.52 2.43
CA VAL A 88 9.33 19.22 2.99
C VAL A 88 9.50 19.19 4.51
N ILE A 89 10.65 19.67 5.02
CA ILE A 89 10.92 19.70 6.46
C ILE A 89 9.99 20.69 7.14
N SER A 90 9.89 21.93 6.65
CA SER A 90 9.02 22.95 7.24
C SER A 90 7.56 22.51 7.31
N ASN A 91 7.04 21.88 6.26
CA ASN A 91 5.68 21.32 6.26
C ASN A 91 5.53 20.18 7.29
N ALA A 92 6.53 19.29 7.36
CA ALA A 92 6.54 18.20 8.33
C ALA A 92 6.59 18.69 9.78
N LEU A 93 7.38 19.72 10.10
CA LEU A 93 7.46 20.24 11.48
C LEU A 93 6.11 20.78 11.96
N SER A 94 5.43 21.56 11.12
CA SER A 94 4.09 22.06 11.44
C SER A 94 3.08 20.93 11.65
N ARG A 95 3.12 19.90 10.77
CA ARG A 95 2.25 18.73 10.88
C ARG A 95 2.53 17.93 12.15
N TYR A 96 3.80 17.62 12.44
CA TYR A 96 4.18 16.80 13.59
C TYR A 96 3.99 17.51 14.93
N GLN A 97 3.96 18.84 14.96
CA GLN A 97 3.51 19.57 16.15
C GLN A 97 2.08 19.18 16.54
N GLU A 98 1.14 19.17 15.59
CA GLU A 98 -0.26 18.82 15.85
C GLU A 98 -0.43 17.30 16.09
N LEU A 99 0.28 16.45 15.33
CA LEU A 99 0.18 15.00 15.49
C LEU A 99 0.79 14.47 16.79
N THR A 100 1.84 15.13 17.32
CA THR A 100 2.50 14.71 18.57
C THR A 100 1.75 15.21 19.79
N PHE A 101 1.18 16.42 19.73
CA PHE A 101 0.56 17.10 20.87
C PHE A 101 -0.91 17.45 20.61
N GLN A 102 -1.74 16.41 20.46
CA GLN A 102 -3.16 16.56 20.15
C GLN A 102 -3.95 17.30 21.23
N ASN A 103 -3.60 17.10 22.50
CA ASN A 103 -4.09 17.92 23.60
C ASN A 103 -3.00 18.89 24.07
N LYS A 104 -3.17 20.18 23.77
CA LYS A 104 -2.22 21.24 24.16
C LYS A 104 -2.40 21.72 25.60
N GLU A 105 -3.45 21.30 26.30
CA GLU A 105 -3.73 21.68 27.69
C GLU A 105 -3.06 20.75 28.71
N TYR A 106 -2.44 19.67 28.27
CA TYR A 106 -1.65 18.80 29.15
C TYR A 106 -0.48 19.56 29.76
N LEU A 107 -0.31 19.40 31.07
CA LEU A 107 0.75 20.06 31.83
C LEU A 107 1.95 19.12 31.97
N PRO A 108 3.18 19.66 31.93
CA PRO A 108 4.38 18.87 32.17
C PRO A 108 4.42 18.40 33.63
N ASP A 109 4.94 17.20 33.88
CA ASP A 109 5.18 16.71 35.24
C ASP A 109 6.38 17.44 35.87
N ASN A 110 6.13 18.15 36.96
CA ASN A 110 7.14 18.92 37.68
C ASN A 110 8.25 18.06 38.30
N ASN A 111 8.05 16.75 38.44
CA ASN A 111 9.06 15.83 38.97
C ASN A 111 10.04 15.31 37.90
N LEU A 112 9.77 15.54 36.61
CA LEU A 112 10.64 15.09 35.52
C LEU A 112 11.41 16.25 34.87
N LYS A 113 12.58 15.92 34.34
CA LYS A 113 13.29 16.84 33.44
C LYS A 113 12.45 17.09 32.19
N ARG A 114 12.49 18.32 31.67
CA ARG A 114 11.70 18.74 30.53
C ARG A 114 12.51 18.72 29.23
N VAL A 115 11.99 18.04 28.20
CA VAL A 115 12.46 18.22 26.82
C VAL A 115 11.77 19.45 26.25
N LYS A 116 12.57 20.42 25.79
CA LYS A 116 12.11 21.72 25.28
C LYS A 116 12.16 21.80 23.76
N SER A 117 13.05 21.07 23.11
CA SER A 117 13.15 21.07 21.66
C SER A 117 13.66 19.75 21.08
N LEU A 118 13.31 19.52 19.81
CA LEU A 118 13.96 18.56 18.93
C LEU A 118 14.68 19.34 17.83
N VAL A 119 16.00 19.16 17.73
CA VAL A 119 16.82 19.77 16.67
C VAL A 119 17.03 18.76 15.55
N ILE A 120 16.58 19.10 14.34
CA ILE A 120 16.69 18.31 13.12
C ILE A 120 17.90 18.80 12.33
N THR A 121 18.80 17.87 11.99
CA THR A 121 19.94 18.11 11.10
C THR A 121 19.86 17.16 9.92
N VAL A 122 19.95 17.70 8.71
CA VAL A 122 19.96 16.93 7.47
C VAL A 122 21.26 17.20 6.74
N GLU A 123 21.96 16.14 6.31
CA GLU A 123 23.24 16.26 5.60
C GLU A 123 23.04 16.76 4.15
N ASP A 124 22.14 16.14 3.40
CA ASP A 124 21.73 16.56 2.06
C ASP A 124 20.26 17.00 2.02
N LEU A 125 20.06 18.32 1.98
CA LEU A 125 18.72 18.92 1.88
C LEU A 125 18.10 18.82 0.48
N ASN A 126 18.89 18.50 -0.55
CA ASN A 126 18.47 18.57 -1.95
C ASN A 126 18.37 17.18 -2.63
N GLU A 127 18.57 16.10 -1.89
CA GLU A 127 18.44 14.74 -2.41
C GLU A 127 17.05 14.54 -3.05
N PRO A 128 16.97 14.15 -4.34
CA PRO A 128 15.69 13.94 -4.99
C PRO A 128 14.96 12.74 -4.40
N LEU A 129 13.62 12.76 -4.46
CA LEU A 129 12.80 11.60 -4.10
C LEU A 129 12.88 10.58 -5.23
N SER A 130 13.42 9.40 -4.95
CA SER A 130 13.62 8.31 -5.93
C SER A 130 13.59 6.95 -5.24
N ALA A 131 13.71 5.87 -6.01
CA ALA A 131 13.82 4.51 -5.48
C ALA A 131 15.10 4.29 -4.65
N ASP A 132 16.12 5.15 -4.81
CA ASP A 132 17.41 5.05 -4.13
C ASP A 132 17.57 6.05 -2.97
N SER A 133 16.52 6.80 -2.67
CA SER A 133 16.52 7.79 -1.60
C SER A 133 16.94 7.20 -0.25
N ASP A 134 17.80 7.92 0.47
CA ASP A 134 18.28 7.51 1.77
C ASP A 134 17.25 7.83 2.86
N GLU A 135 16.70 6.80 3.50
CA GLU A 135 15.68 6.96 4.54
C GLU A 135 16.24 6.72 5.95
N SER A 136 17.57 6.70 6.11
CA SER A 136 18.22 6.46 7.40
C SER A 136 18.18 7.68 8.31
N TYR A 137 18.07 7.43 9.61
CA TYR A 137 18.10 8.48 10.63
C TYR A 137 18.58 7.96 11.98
N LYS A 138 19.02 8.91 12.81
CA LYS A 138 19.39 8.71 14.21
C LYS A 138 18.60 9.67 15.09
N LEU A 139 17.82 9.13 16.01
CA LEU A 139 17.06 9.91 16.99
C LEU A 139 17.67 9.71 18.37
N ASN A 140 17.98 10.81 19.06
CA ASN A 140 18.44 10.81 20.44
C ASN A 140 17.50 11.68 21.27
N VAL A 141 16.77 11.06 22.19
CA VAL A 141 15.86 11.72 23.11
C VAL A 141 16.59 12.04 24.42
N SER A 142 16.76 13.33 24.67
CA SER A 142 17.43 13.84 25.87
C SER A 142 16.83 15.18 26.32
N ALA A 143 16.93 15.48 27.62
CA ALA A 143 16.56 16.78 28.16
C ALA A 143 17.81 17.67 28.37
N PRO A 144 17.75 18.99 28.07
CA PRO A 144 16.58 19.73 27.61
C PRO A 144 16.35 19.67 26.09
N THR A 145 17.30 19.15 25.32
CA THR A 145 17.24 19.16 23.85
C THR A 145 17.49 17.75 23.31
N SER A 146 16.55 17.28 22.50
CA SER A 146 16.67 16.06 21.71
C SER A 146 17.23 16.38 20.33
N SER A 147 17.78 15.39 19.64
CA SER A 147 18.31 15.56 18.28
C SER A 147 17.84 14.47 17.32
N LEU A 148 17.51 14.87 16.10
CA LEU A 148 17.25 13.98 14.97
C LEU A 148 18.27 14.31 13.86
N LYS A 149 19.10 13.34 13.49
CA LYS A 149 20.06 13.47 12.40
C LYS A 149 19.67 12.51 11.28
N ALA A 150 19.68 12.97 10.04
CA ALA A 150 19.40 12.14 8.89
C ALA A 150 20.30 12.51 7.72
N LYS A 151 20.59 11.54 6.85
CA LYS A 151 21.38 11.80 5.65
C LYS A 151 20.62 12.63 4.63
N SER A 152 19.31 12.40 4.50
CA SER A 152 18.43 13.13 3.59
C SER A 152 17.19 13.68 4.29
N VAL A 153 16.43 14.52 3.58
CA VAL A 153 15.11 14.99 4.05
C VAL A 153 14.13 13.82 4.25
N TRP A 154 14.29 12.71 3.52
CA TRP A 154 13.42 11.53 3.60
C TRP A 154 13.62 10.79 4.92
N GLY A 155 14.88 10.55 5.33
CA GLY A 155 15.20 9.99 6.64
C GLY A 155 14.69 10.85 7.79
N ALA A 156 14.76 12.18 7.67
CA ALA A 156 14.21 13.09 8.68
C ALA A 156 12.69 12.94 8.84
N LEU A 157 11.93 12.74 7.75
CA LEU A 157 10.50 12.45 7.85
C LEU A 157 10.22 11.16 8.64
N ARG A 158 11.02 10.10 8.43
CA ARG A 158 10.88 8.82 9.15
C ARG A 158 11.20 8.96 10.64
N GLY A 159 12.23 9.74 10.96
CA GLY A 159 12.59 10.03 12.34
C GLY A 159 11.61 10.92 13.09
N LEU A 160 10.95 11.87 12.40
CA LEU A 160 9.86 12.66 12.97
C LEU A 160 8.66 11.77 13.33
N GLU A 161 8.32 10.80 12.47
CA GLU A 161 7.30 9.80 12.80
C GLU A 161 7.68 9.04 14.06
N SER A 162 8.90 8.49 14.13
CA SER A 162 9.36 7.74 15.31
C SER A 162 9.38 8.61 16.58
N PHE A 163 9.82 9.87 16.50
CA PHE A 163 9.76 10.79 17.64
C PHE A 163 8.32 11.00 18.13
N SER A 164 7.39 11.21 17.21
CA SER A 164 5.97 11.37 17.54
C SER A 164 5.37 10.12 18.20
N GLN A 165 5.97 8.95 17.94
CA GLN A 165 5.55 7.68 18.54
C GLN A 165 6.11 7.47 19.94
N VAL A 166 7.36 7.85 20.18
CA VAL A 166 8.01 7.76 21.50
C VAL A 166 7.32 8.66 22.54
N VAL A 167 6.81 9.82 22.11
CA VAL A 167 5.93 10.66 22.93
C VAL A 167 4.60 9.95 23.13
N HIS A 168 4.20 9.76 24.39
CA HIS A 168 2.95 9.09 24.76
C HIS A 168 2.27 9.81 25.93
N ARG A 169 0.98 9.53 26.12
CA ARG A 169 0.19 10.15 27.18
C ARG A 169 0.32 9.31 28.45
N ASN A 170 0.48 9.96 29.60
CA ASN A 170 0.41 9.34 30.91
C ASN A 170 -0.45 10.24 31.81
N GLY A 171 -1.64 9.76 32.15
CA GLY A 171 -2.67 10.59 32.79
C GLY A 171 -3.00 11.83 31.95
N THR A 172 -2.74 13.01 32.51
CA THR A 172 -2.97 14.34 31.91
C THR A 172 -1.67 15.04 31.48
N SER A 173 -0.61 14.26 31.26
CA SER A 173 0.72 14.75 30.88
C SER A 173 1.28 13.96 29.68
N TYR A 174 2.25 14.54 28.97
CA TYR A 174 3.07 13.79 28.02
C TYR A 174 4.35 13.31 28.68
N ARG A 175 4.68 12.03 28.43
CA ARG A 175 5.93 11.39 28.80
C ARG A 175 6.73 11.09 27.54
N ILE A 176 8.04 11.11 27.71
CA ILE A 176 8.96 10.70 26.67
C ILE A 176 10.16 10.00 27.33
N PRO A 177 10.34 8.69 27.14
CA PRO A 177 11.48 7.96 27.68
C PRO A 177 12.78 8.47 27.07
N LYS A 178 13.89 8.33 27.80
CA LYS A 178 15.20 8.43 27.17
C LYS A 178 15.37 7.29 26.19
N THR A 179 15.60 7.64 24.94
CA THR A 179 15.65 6.69 23.82
C THR A 179 16.70 7.12 22.82
N TYR A 180 17.52 6.18 22.37
CA TYR A 180 18.38 6.30 21.20
C TYR A 180 17.91 5.31 20.12
N ILE A 181 17.69 5.79 18.90
CA ILE A 181 17.31 4.99 17.73
C ILE A 181 18.32 5.24 16.62
N ASP A 182 18.79 4.16 16.00
CA ASP A 182 19.56 4.16 14.75
C ASP A 182 18.81 3.26 13.76
N ASP A 183 18.23 3.83 12.71
CA ASP A 183 17.17 3.17 11.95
C ASP A 183 17.24 3.48 10.45
N PHE A 184 16.83 2.49 9.67
CA PHE A 184 16.80 2.49 8.21
C PHE A 184 15.90 1.35 7.72
N PRO A 185 15.31 1.46 6.52
CA PRO A 185 14.45 0.40 6.01
C PRO A 185 15.25 -0.82 5.55
N ARG A 186 14.73 -2.03 5.81
CA ARG A 186 15.25 -3.28 5.24
C ARG A 186 15.10 -3.32 3.73
N PHE A 187 13.97 -2.87 3.20
CA PHE A 187 13.68 -2.83 1.76
C PHE A 187 13.39 -1.41 1.28
N LYS A 188 13.94 -1.06 0.11
CA LYS A 188 13.76 0.27 -0.49
C LYS A 188 12.38 0.46 -1.10
N PHE A 189 11.74 -0.59 -1.60
CA PHE A 189 10.39 -0.52 -2.18
C PHE A 189 9.34 -0.98 -1.17
N ARG A 190 8.55 -0.04 -0.65
CA ARG A 190 7.48 -0.31 0.31
C ARG A 190 6.18 0.28 -0.23
N GLY A 191 5.54 -0.52 -1.06
CA GLY A 191 4.38 -0.16 -1.86
C GLY A 191 3.05 -0.37 -1.14
N PHE A 192 2.09 0.45 -1.54
CA PHE A 192 0.69 0.27 -1.25
C PHE A 192 -0.11 0.55 -2.52
N LEU A 193 -0.77 -0.47 -3.06
CA LEU A 193 -1.57 -0.38 -4.27
C LEU A 193 -3.00 0.02 -3.95
N ILE A 194 -3.47 1.10 -4.58
CA ILE A 194 -4.89 1.46 -4.64
C ILE A 194 -5.41 1.27 -6.06
N ASP A 195 -6.60 0.70 -6.17
CA ASP A 195 -7.36 0.60 -7.41
C ASP A 195 -8.45 1.68 -7.42
N THR A 196 -8.33 2.62 -8.36
CA THR A 196 -9.30 3.70 -8.53
C THR A 196 -10.17 3.54 -9.78
N SER A 197 -10.08 2.38 -10.43
CA SER A 197 -10.85 2.06 -11.64
C SER A 197 -12.12 1.27 -11.31
N ARG A 198 -11.99 0.19 -10.54
CA ARG A 198 -13.15 -0.64 -10.16
C ARG A 198 -14.16 0.18 -9.37
N HIS A 199 -13.67 1.05 -8.48
CA HIS A 199 -14.43 2.14 -7.89
C HIS A 199 -13.57 3.39 -7.79
N TYR A 200 -14.17 4.55 -8.07
CA TYR A 200 -13.48 5.84 -7.94
C TYR A 200 -13.23 6.21 -6.47
N LEU A 201 -12.03 6.71 -6.17
CA LEU A 201 -11.70 7.29 -4.87
C LEU A 201 -11.55 8.82 -4.98
N PRO A 202 -12.30 9.64 -4.23
CA PRO A 202 -12.09 11.07 -4.17
C PRO A 202 -10.68 11.42 -3.71
N VAL A 203 -10.14 12.52 -4.22
CA VAL A 203 -8.80 13.04 -3.87
C VAL A 203 -8.60 13.15 -2.35
N SER A 204 -9.63 13.57 -1.61
CA SER A 204 -9.57 13.66 -0.15
C SER A 204 -9.35 12.30 0.53
N LYS A 205 -9.88 11.20 -0.02
CA LYS A 205 -9.59 9.84 0.46
C LYS A 205 -8.16 9.43 0.12
N ILE A 206 -7.66 9.77 -1.07
CA ILE A 206 -6.26 9.51 -1.45
C ILE A 206 -5.30 10.26 -0.51
N PHE A 207 -5.59 11.51 -0.15
CA PHE A 207 -4.80 12.25 0.85
C PHE A 207 -4.80 11.55 2.22
N GLN A 208 -5.96 11.09 2.70
CA GLN A 208 -6.02 10.31 3.96
C GLN A 208 -5.22 9.01 3.88
N ILE A 209 -5.22 8.32 2.73
CA ILE A 209 -4.38 7.15 2.49
C ILE A 209 -2.90 7.56 2.58
N LEU A 210 -2.48 8.63 1.90
CA LEU A 210 -1.09 9.11 1.94
C LEU A 210 -0.62 9.48 3.37
N ASP A 211 -1.48 10.10 4.17
CA ASP A 211 -1.21 10.32 5.60
C ASP A 211 -1.00 9.00 6.35
N ALA A 212 -1.91 8.06 6.16
CA ALA A 212 -1.87 6.74 6.75
C ALA A 212 -0.66 5.91 6.27
N LEU A 213 -0.18 6.09 5.04
CA LEU A 213 1.05 5.49 4.55
C LEU A 213 2.29 6.06 5.25
N ALA A 214 2.33 7.38 5.43
CA ALA A 214 3.45 8.07 6.08
C ALA A 214 3.64 7.61 7.54
N TYR A 215 2.54 7.45 8.29
CA TYR A 215 2.59 7.01 9.70
C TYR A 215 3.15 5.59 9.86
N SER A 216 3.03 4.74 8.82
CA SER A 216 3.62 3.39 8.79
C SER A 216 4.88 3.29 7.92
N LYS A 217 5.46 4.41 7.51
CA LYS A 217 6.71 4.47 6.72
C LYS A 217 6.68 3.73 5.36
N PHE A 218 5.50 3.57 4.75
CA PHE A 218 5.41 3.24 3.32
C PHE A 218 5.97 4.41 2.49
N ASN A 219 6.53 4.12 1.31
CA ASN A 219 7.18 5.13 0.47
C ASN A 219 6.79 5.07 -1.01
N VAL A 220 5.90 4.15 -1.42
CA VAL A 220 5.36 4.12 -2.78
C VAL A 220 3.84 3.98 -2.71
N LEU A 221 3.13 4.94 -3.31
CA LEU A 221 1.75 4.76 -3.74
C LEU A 221 1.80 4.14 -5.13
N HIS A 222 1.47 2.86 -5.23
CA HIS A 222 1.22 2.19 -6.50
C HIS A 222 -0.20 2.54 -6.90
N TRP A 223 -0.36 3.46 -7.84
CA TRP A 223 -1.68 3.93 -8.23
C TRP A 223 -2.16 3.20 -9.48
N HIS A 224 -2.99 2.18 -9.28
CA HIS A 224 -3.72 1.51 -10.35
C HIS A 224 -4.90 2.39 -10.77
N ILE A 225 -4.66 3.24 -11.77
CA ILE A 225 -5.51 4.40 -12.05
C ILE A 225 -6.74 4.01 -12.88
N VAL A 226 -6.55 3.12 -13.85
CA VAL A 226 -7.52 2.74 -14.88
C VAL A 226 -7.51 1.22 -15.04
N ASP A 227 -8.65 0.65 -15.45
CA ASP A 227 -8.87 -0.80 -15.66
C ASP A 227 -10.14 -0.97 -16.53
N ASP A 228 -10.66 -2.19 -16.69
CA ASP A 228 -11.86 -2.50 -17.48
C ASP A 228 -13.08 -1.62 -17.17
N PRO A 229 -13.49 -1.41 -15.90
CA PRO A 229 -14.76 -0.74 -15.61
C PRO A 229 -14.70 0.77 -15.79
N SER A 230 -13.54 1.41 -15.56
CA SER A 230 -13.45 2.85 -15.74
C SER A 230 -12.07 3.43 -16.10
N PHE A 231 -12.11 4.58 -16.78
CA PHE A 231 -10.96 5.40 -17.13
C PHE A 231 -11.05 6.79 -16.49
N PRO A 232 -10.77 6.95 -15.18
CA PRO A 232 -10.92 8.23 -14.50
C PRO A 232 -9.79 9.23 -14.80
N TYR A 233 -8.65 8.80 -15.34
CA TYR A 233 -7.51 9.70 -15.65
C TYR A 233 -7.83 10.66 -16.80
N VAL A 234 -7.73 11.96 -16.57
CA VAL A 234 -7.97 12.97 -17.61
C VAL A 234 -6.69 13.19 -18.42
N SER A 235 -6.56 12.47 -19.54
CA SER A 235 -5.52 12.75 -20.52
C SER A 235 -5.78 14.06 -21.24
N LYS A 236 -4.73 14.90 -21.39
CA LYS A 236 -4.81 16.15 -22.15
C LYS A 236 -4.83 15.87 -23.65
N LYS A 237 -4.00 14.93 -24.10
CA LYS A 237 -3.86 14.57 -25.51
C LYS A 237 -5.03 13.72 -26.01
N PHE A 238 -5.58 12.87 -25.15
CA PHE A 238 -6.64 11.92 -25.50
C PHE A 238 -7.88 12.08 -24.60
N PRO A 239 -8.61 13.21 -24.73
CA PRO A 239 -9.75 13.50 -23.85
C PRO A 239 -10.90 12.49 -24.02
N GLU A 240 -10.99 11.80 -25.15
CA GLU A 240 -12.05 10.79 -25.37
C GLU A 240 -11.91 9.56 -24.45
N LEU A 241 -10.73 9.30 -23.89
CA LEU A 241 -10.52 8.21 -22.92
C LEU A 241 -11.41 8.39 -21.69
N HIS A 242 -11.30 9.52 -20.96
CA HIS A 242 -12.12 9.75 -19.77
C HIS A 242 -13.58 10.09 -20.10
N LYS A 243 -13.84 10.80 -21.20
CA LYS A 243 -15.22 11.16 -21.58
C LYS A 243 -16.11 9.96 -21.84
N LYS A 244 -15.53 8.88 -22.37
CA LYS A 244 -16.26 7.65 -22.71
C LYS A 244 -15.98 6.49 -21.76
N GLY A 245 -14.85 6.52 -21.05
CA GLY A 245 -14.40 5.46 -20.17
C GLY A 245 -14.62 5.72 -18.68
N ALA A 246 -14.74 6.96 -18.20
CA ALA A 246 -15.00 7.20 -16.77
C ALA A 246 -16.46 6.86 -16.40
N PHE A 247 -16.71 6.44 -15.15
CA PHE A 247 -18.07 6.28 -14.63
C PHE A 247 -18.92 7.55 -14.80
N ASN A 248 -18.29 8.72 -14.68
CA ASN A 248 -18.88 10.00 -15.02
C ASN A 248 -17.78 10.98 -15.43
N GLU A 249 -17.87 11.50 -16.67
CA GLU A 249 -16.87 12.38 -17.27
C GLU A 249 -16.55 13.68 -16.48
N LYS A 250 -17.38 14.06 -15.50
CA LYS A 250 -17.20 15.29 -14.71
C LYS A 250 -16.88 15.05 -13.25
N THR A 251 -17.54 14.07 -12.62
CA THR A 251 -17.49 13.89 -11.15
C THR A 251 -16.55 12.76 -10.71
N HIS A 252 -16.29 11.77 -11.56
CA HIS A 252 -15.49 10.58 -11.25
C HIS A 252 -14.23 10.56 -12.13
N VAL A 253 -13.50 11.69 -12.11
CA VAL A 253 -12.30 11.89 -12.92
C VAL A 253 -11.21 12.58 -12.10
N TYR A 254 -9.96 12.25 -12.41
CA TYR A 254 -8.76 12.90 -11.88
C TYR A 254 -8.25 13.93 -12.87
N LYS A 255 -8.60 15.20 -12.63
CA LYS A 255 -8.14 16.33 -13.45
C LYS A 255 -6.64 16.52 -13.30
N PRO A 256 -5.95 17.13 -14.29
CA PRO A 256 -4.50 17.33 -14.22
C PRO A 256 -4.03 18.04 -12.94
N ALA A 257 -4.76 19.07 -12.48
CA ALA A 257 -4.44 19.75 -11.23
C ALA A 257 -4.52 18.82 -10.01
N GLN A 258 -5.54 17.98 -9.94
CA GLN A 258 -5.72 17.02 -8.84
C GLN A 258 -4.62 15.96 -8.82
N VAL A 259 -4.18 15.48 -10.00
CA VAL A 259 -3.04 14.55 -10.11
C VAL A 259 -1.77 15.21 -9.58
N GLN A 260 -1.51 16.47 -9.95
CA GLN A 260 -0.36 17.23 -9.43
C GLN A 260 -0.45 17.46 -7.91
N ASP A 261 -1.63 17.77 -7.39
CA ASP A 261 -1.85 17.91 -5.94
C ASP A 261 -1.57 16.60 -5.20
N ILE A 262 -1.97 15.45 -5.74
CA ILE A 262 -1.66 14.11 -5.18
C ILE A 262 -0.15 13.84 -5.18
N ILE A 263 0.53 14.12 -6.29
CA ILE A 263 1.99 13.94 -6.40
C ILE A 263 2.73 14.81 -5.37
N GLU A 264 2.37 16.09 -5.25
CA GLU A 264 3.01 16.98 -4.30
C GLU A 264 2.67 16.60 -2.84
N TYR A 265 1.42 16.25 -2.55
CA TYR A 265 1.00 15.81 -1.21
C TYR A 265 1.74 14.55 -0.75
N ALA A 266 1.97 13.61 -1.68
CA ALA A 266 2.77 12.42 -1.45
C ALA A 266 4.25 12.76 -1.23
N LYS A 267 4.83 13.65 -2.06
CA LYS A 267 6.22 14.11 -1.93
C LYS A 267 6.50 14.77 -0.57
N LEU A 268 5.58 15.58 -0.05
CA LEU A 268 5.70 16.20 1.29
C LEU A 268 5.72 15.16 2.45
N ARG A 269 5.44 13.89 2.13
CA ARG A 269 5.51 12.72 3.04
C ARG A 269 6.61 11.73 2.64
N GLY A 270 7.42 12.06 1.65
CA GLY A 270 8.44 11.16 1.09
C GLY A 270 7.82 9.91 0.48
N ILE A 271 6.66 10.05 -0.18
CA ILE A 271 5.97 8.96 -0.87
C ILE A 271 6.04 9.24 -2.37
N ARG A 272 6.56 8.27 -3.11
CA ARG A 272 6.58 8.24 -4.57
C ARG A 272 5.20 7.88 -5.10
N VAL A 273 4.77 8.49 -6.20
CA VAL A 273 3.53 8.12 -6.89
C VAL A 273 3.90 7.41 -8.17
N MET A 274 3.80 6.08 -8.17
CA MET A 274 4.10 5.23 -9.30
C MET A 274 2.79 4.90 -10.01
N PRO A 275 2.55 5.44 -11.23
CA PRO A 275 1.33 5.18 -11.96
C PRO A 275 1.36 3.77 -12.56
N GLU A 276 0.21 3.12 -12.58
CA GLU A 276 -0.06 1.96 -13.40
C GLU A 276 -1.14 2.27 -14.44
N PHE A 277 -0.82 1.95 -15.69
CA PHE A 277 -1.73 1.97 -16.82
C PHE A 277 -1.63 0.60 -17.50
N ASP A 278 -2.44 -0.34 -17.02
CA ASP A 278 -2.37 -1.74 -17.43
C ASP A 278 -2.70 -1.94 -18.90
N THR A 279 -1.87 -2.73 -19.59
CA THR A 279 -2.06 -3.13 -20.98
C THR A 279 -1.37 -4.47 -21.26
N PRO A 280 -1.83 -5.28 -22.22
CA PRO A 280 -2.99 -5.07 -23.09
C PRO A 280 -4.32 -5.56 -22.51
N GLY A 281 -4.30 -6.38 -21.45
CA GLY A 281 -5.49 -6.76 -20.67
C GLY A 281 -6.07 -5.56 -19.91
N HIS A 282 -7.18 -5.77 -19.19
CA HIS A 282 -7.78 -4.75 -18.32
C HIS A 282 -8.00 -3.38 -18.98
N THR A 283 -8.37 -3.36 -20.26
CA THR A 283 -8.43 -2.15 -21.10
C THR A 283 -9.80 -1.84 -21.66
N HIS A 284 -10.88 -2.47 -21.20
CA HIS A 284 -12.21 -2.25 -21.77
C HIS A 284 -12.62 -0.75 -21.76
N SER A 285 -12.34 -0.03 -20.68
CA SER A 285 -12.62 1.42 -20.55
C SER A 285 -11.81 2.31 -21.51
N TRP A 286 -10.75 1.80 -22.13
CA TRP A 286 -9.91 2.53 -23.08
C TRP A 286 -10.57 2.69 -24.47
N GLY A 287 -11.74 2.07 -24.67
CA GLY A 287 -12.50 2.05 -25.92
C GLY A 287 -12.91 3.40 -26.49
N GLY A 288 -12.60 4.52 -25.80
CA GLY A 288 -12.71 5.88 -26.33
C GLY A 288 -11.79 6.16 -27.52
N ILE A 289 -10.73 5.37 -27.70
CA ILE A 289 -9.85 5.42 -28.89
C ILE A 289 -10.39 4.46 -29.97
N PRO A 290 -10.83 4.97 -31.13
CA PRO A 290 -11.37 4.13 -32.20
C PRO A 290 -10.36 3.10 -32.70
N GLY A 291 -10.79 1.84 -32.80
CA GLY A 291 -9.96 0.75 -33.33
C GLY A 291 -8.84 0.27 -32.42
N LEU A 292 -8.74 0.77 -31.17
CA LEU A 292 -7.72 0.36 -30.21
C LEU A 292 -7.93 -1.07 -29.70
N LEU A 293 -9.16 -1.39 -29.28
CA LEU A 293 -9.50 -2.70 -28.71
C LEU A 293 -9.83 -3.71 -29.81
N THR A 294 -9.56 -4.98 -29.55
CA THR A 294 -9.87 -6.06 -30.48
C THR A 294 -11.36 -6.35 -30.47
N GLU A 295 -11.97 -6.42 -31.63
CA GLU A 295 -13.35 -6.92 -31.79
C GLU A 295 -13.32 -8.45 -31.72
N CYS A 296 -14.03 -9.02 -30.75
CA CYS A 296 -14.09 -10.47 -30.54
C CYS A 296 -15.43 -11.03 -31.00
N THR A 297 -15.43 -12.31 -31.37
CA THR A 297 -16.64 -13.12 -31.53
C THR A 297 -16.62 -14.24 -30.49
N TYR A 298 -17.58 -14.23 -29.56
CA TYR A 298 -17.75 -15.31 -28.59
C TYR A 298 -19.00 -16.14 -28.94
N THR A 299 -18.86 -17.45 -28.92
CA THR A 299 -19.98 -18.42 -28.96
C THR A 299 -20.21 -18.97 -27.56
N ASN A 300 -21.39 -18.76 -26.99
CA ASN A 300 -21.74 -19.38 -25.71
C ASN A 300 -22.02 -20.89 -25.87
N GLN A 301 -22.24 -21.60 -24.76
CA GLN A 301 -22.61 -23.03 -24.77
C GLN A 301 -23.96 -23.33 -25.45
N GLN A 302 -24.75 -22.30 -25.78
CA GLN A 302 -26.00 -22.37 -26.53
C GLN A 302 -25.85 -21.97 -28.00
N GLU A 303 -24.61 -21.84 -28.50
CA GLU A 303 -24.25 -21.43 -29.88
C GLU A 303 -24.73 -20.01 -30.27
N GLU A 304 -25.14 -19.17 -29.32
CA GLU A 304 -25.43 -17.77 -29.59
C GLU A 304 -24.11 -17.01 -29.77
N ILE A 305 -23.98 -16.34 -30.92
CA ILE A 305 -22.84 -15.47 -31.23
C ILE A 305 -23.10 -14.10 -30.62
N PHE A 306 -22.28 -13.71 -29.65
CA PHE A 306 -22.22 -12.31 -29.21
C PHE A 306 -21.26 -11.56 -30.12
N LEU A 307 -21.84 -10.78 -31.03
CA LEU A 307 -21.15 -9.77 -31.83
C LEU A 307 -21.05 -8.50 -30.96
N ASP A 308 -19.89 -7.84 -30.96
CA ASP A 308 -19.60 -6.56 -30.27
C ASP A 308 -18.93 -6.60 -28.88
N MET A 309 -18.39 -7.74 -28.43
CA MET A 309 -17.50 -7.72 -27.27
C MET A 309 -16.11 -7.20 -27.66
N LYS A 310 -15.61 -6.19 -26.93
CA LYS A 310 -14.25 -5.67 -27.06
C LYS A 310 -13.35 -6.32 -26.03
N GLY A 311 -12.28 -6.95 -26.49
CA GLY A 311 -11.27 -7.59 -25.65
C GLY A 311 -10.01 -6.73 -25.52
N PRO A 312 -8.83 -7.37 -25.30
CA PRO A 312 -7.58 -6.65 -25.08
C PRO A 312 -7.20 -5.73 -26.26
N ILE A 313 -6.30 -4.77 -26.01
CA ILE A 313 -5.74 -3.91 -27.06
C ILE A 313 -5.28 -4.75 -28.24
N ASN A 314 -5.64 -4.33 -29.45
CA ASN A 314 -5.28 -5.03 -30.67
C ASN A 314 -3.77 -4.94 -30.91
N PRO A 315 -3.04 -6.07 -30.87
CA PRO A 315 -1.59 -6.06 -30.89
C PRO A 315 -1.02 -5.96 -32.30
N VAL A 316 -1.82 -6.15 -33.35
CA VAL A 316 -1.31 -6.19 -34.74
C VAL A 316 -1.44 -4.85 -35.47
N ARG A 317 -2.21 -3.91 -34.92
CA ARG A 317 -2.42 -2.58 -35.50
C ARG A 317 -1.30 -1.61 -35.10
N ASN A 318 -0.65 -0.98 -36.09
CA ASN A 318 0.35 0.05 -35.83
C ASN A 318 -0.20 1.28 -35.10
N GLY A 319 -1.47 1.64 -35.36
CA GLY A 319 -2.16 2.72 -34.67
C GLY A 319 -2.23 2.55 -33.14
N SER A 320 -2.28 1.30 -32.64
CA SER A 320 -2.21 1.02 -31.20
C SER A 320 -0.91 1.53 -30.60
N TYR A 321 0.22 1.29 -31.27
CA TYR A 321 1.55 1.69 -30.78
C TYR A 321 1.83 3.18 -30.99
N GLU A 322 1.27 3.80 -32.02
CA GLU A 322 1.32 5.25 -32.21
C GLU A 322 0.57 5.97 -31.07
N PHE A 323 -0.62 5.47 -30.72
CA PHE A 323 -1.37 5.92 -29.55
C PHE A 323 -0.56 5.72 -28.25
N LEU A 324 -0.09 4.49 -27.98
CA LEU A 324 0.64 4.18 -26.75
C LEU A 324 1.92 5.02 -26.60
N LYS A 325 2.64 5.26 -27.70
CA LYS A 325 3.82 6.13 -27.71
C LYS A 325 3.49 7.54 -27.24
N ASP A 326 2.42 8.10 -27.78
CA ASP A 326 1.98 9.44 -27.44
C ASP A 326 1.37 9.53 -26.05
N PHE A 327 0.66 8.48 -25.62
CA PHE A 327 0.04 8.38 -24.31
C PHE A 327 1.10 8.26 -23.20
N PHE A 328 2.03 7.31 -23.32
CA PHE A 328 3.09 7.14 -22.32
C PHE A 328 4.07 8.31 -22.31
N LYS A 329 4.22 9.05 -23.41
CA LYS A 329 4.94 10.34 -23.37
C LYS A 329 4.26 11.31 -22.40
N GLU A 330 2.95 11.49 -22.49
CA GLU A 330 2.20 12.31 -21.53
C GLU A 330 2.37 11.79 -20.09
N ILE A 331 2.23 10.48 -19.86
CA ILE A 331 2.41 9.88 -18.54
C ILE A 331 3.81 10.17 -17.98
N SER A 332 4.85 10.06 -18.81
CA SER A 332 6.24 10.33 -18.40
C SER A 332 6.49 11.80 -18.00
N GLU A 333 5.72 12.73 -18.57
CA GLU A 333 5.78 14.17 -18.27
C GLU A 333 4.95 14.53 -17.03
N VAL A 334 3.83 13.82 -16.80
CA VAL A 334 2.92 14.06 -15.66
C VAL A 334 3.46 13.47 -14.37
N PHE A 335 4.00 12.24 -14.41
CA PHE A 335 4.46 11.51 -13.24
C PHE A 335 5.99 11.57 -13.13
N PRO A 336 6.54 12.19 -12.07
CA PRO A 336 7.98 12.37 -11.93
C PRO A 336 8.72 11.09 -11.55
N ASP A 337 8.03 10.06 -11.05
CA ASP A 337 8.66 8.81 -10.62
C ASP A 337 9.44 8.12 -11.74
N ASP A 338 10.59 7.53 -11.41
CA ASP A 338 11.43 6.85 -12.39
C ASP A 338 10.76 5.61 -12.99
N TYR A 339 9.79 5.02 -12.27
CA TYR A 339 9.09 3.81 -12.67
C TYR A 339 7.66 4.10 -13.13
N ILE A 340 7.25 3.37 -14.17
CA ILE A 340 5.85 3.23 -14.60
C ILE A 340 5.52 1.75 -14.52
N HIS A 341 4.40 1.38 -13.90
CA HIS A 341 3.92 -0.01 -13.97
C HIS A 341 3.13 -0.18 -15.27
N LEU A 342 3.53 -1.14 -16.09
CA LEU A 342 2.92 -1.40 -17.40
C LEU A 342 1.82 -2.47 -17.35
N GLY A 343 1.67 -3.09 -16.18
CA GLY A 343 0.70 -4.16 -15.97
C GLY A 343 1.11 -5.45 -16.69
N GLY A 344 0.24 -5.94 -17.55
CA GLY A 344 0.48 -7.10 -18.42
C GLY A 344 0.02 -8.43 -17.82
N ASP A 345 -0.92 -8.40 -16.88
CA ASP A 345 -1.54 -9.57 -16.27
C ASP A 345 -2.79 -10.04 -17.01
N GLU A 346 -3.19 -11.29 -16.72
CA GLU A 346 -4.50 -11.89 -17.05
C GLU A 346 -5.04 -11.67 -18.49
N VAL A 347 -4.17 -11.58 -19.49
CA VAL A 347 -4.59 -11.34 -20.87
C VAL A 347 -5.36 -12.53 -21.45
N ASP A 348 -6.65 -12.33 -21.75
CA ASP A 348 -7.46 -13.33 -22.45
C ASP A 348 -7.08 -13.44 -23.94
N PHE A 349 -6.35 -14.49 -24.28
CA PHE A 349 -5.96 -14.77 -25.66
C PHE A 349 -7.13 -15.23 -26.55
N ALA A 350 -8.24 -15.71 -25.99
CA ALA A 350 -9.36 -16.23 -26.77
C ALA A 350 -9.97 -15.15 -27.68
N CYS A 351 -10.10 -13.92 -27.17
CA CYS A 351 -10.57 -12.81 -28.00
C CYS A 351 -9.66 -12.58 -29.22
N TRP A 352 -8.35 -12.47 -29.02
CA TRP A 352 -7.39 -12.27 -30.10
C TRP A 352 -7.46 -13.39 -31.15
N LEU A 353 -7.55 -14.64 -30.68
CA LEU A 353 -7.61 -15.81 -31.55
C LEU A 353 -8.98 -16.00 -32.23
N SER A 354 -10.02 -15.26 -31.82
CA SER A 354 -11.31 -15.20 -32.52
C SER A 354 -11.33 -14.19 -33.66
N ASN A 355 -10.40 -13.23 -33.67
CA ASN A 355 -10.40 -12.13 -34.64
C ASN A 355 -9.62 -12.48 -35.92
N ALA A 356 -10.29 -12.40 -37.08
CA ALA A 356 -9.71 -12.81 -38.36
C ALA A 356 -8.46 -11.98 -38.77
N GLU A 357 -8.44 -10.67 -38.52
CA GLU A 357 -7.28 -9.81 -38.82
C GLU A 357 -6.07 -10.23 -37.99
N VAL A 358 -6.28 -10.47 -36.69
CA VAL A 358 -5.22 -10.87 -35.75
C VAL A 358 -4.67 -12.25 -36.11
N VAL A 359 -5.55 -13.22 -36.38
CA VAL A 359 -5.14 -14.58 -36.76
C VAL A 359 -4.40 -14.59 -38.10
N GLN A 360 -4.88 -13.86 -39.10
CA GLN A 360 -4.20 -13.75 -40.39
C GLN A 360 -2.80 -13.16 -40.22
N TRP A 361 -2.68 -12.03 -39.50
CA TRP A 361 -1.40 -11.40 -39.22
C TRP A 361 -0.44 -12.35 -38.46
N LEU A 362 -0.95 -13.08 -37.48
CA LEU A 362 -0.18 -14.04 -36.70
C LEU A 362 0.38 -15.15 -37.60
N GLN A 363 -0.43 -15.72 -38.50
CA GLN A 363 0.00 -16.76 -39.44
C GLN A 363 1.06 -16.26 -40.44
N GLU A 364 0.90 -15.02 -40.94
CA GLU A 364 1.83 -14.41 -41.90
C GLU A 364 3.20 -14.10 -41.27
N ASN A 365 3.23 -13.65 -40.02
CA ASN A 365 4.47 -13.21 -39.35
C ASN A 365 5.10 -14.32 -38.48
N PHE A 366 4.29 -15.24 -37.96
CA PHE A 366 4.69 -16.30 -37.03
C PHE A 366 3.96 -17.60 -37.35
N LYS A 367 4.52 -18.41 -38.26
CA LYS A 367 3.92 -19.65 -38.78
C LYS A 367 3.37 -20.64 -37.73
N LEU A 368 3.88 -20.61 -36.49
CA LEU A 368 3.44 -21.42 -35.35
C LEU A 368 3.12 -20.57 -34.11
N GLY A 369 2.71 -19.31 -34.32
CA GLY A 369 2.40 -18.37 -33.25
C GLY A 369 1.09 -18.71 -32.53
N ASN A 370 0.97 -18.24 -31.29
CA ASN A 370 -0.21 -18.36 -30.44
C ASN A 370 -0.48 -17.06 -29.68
N GLY A 371 -1.43 -17.07 -28.73
CA GLY A 371 -1.75 -15.89 -27.90
C GLY A 371 -0.54 -15.34 -27.13
N SER A 372 0.28 -16.20 -26.54
CA SER A 372 1.53 -15.79 -25.86
C SER A 372 2.53 -15.13 -26.82
N THR A 373 2.56 -15.56 -28.10
CA THR A 373 3.35 -14.88 -29.15
C THR A 373 2.86 -13.46 -29.39
N LEU A 374 1.54 -13.25 -29.45
CA LEU A 374 0.95 -11.91 -29.59
C LEU A 374 1.21 -11.04 -28.36
N HIS A 375 1.11 -11.61 -27.15
CA HIS A 375 1.40 -10.93 -25.90
C HIS A 375 2.86 -10.46 -25.84
N THR A 376 3.78 -11.36 -26.18
CA THR A 376 5.21 -11.07 -26.30
C THR A 376 5.48 -9.96 -27.31
N TYR A 377 4.86 -10.04 -28.50
CA TYR A 377 5.02 -9.03 -29.54
C TYR A 377 4.53 -7.65 -29.10
N PHE A 378 3.38 -7.58 -28.44
CA PHE A 378 2.83 -6.35 -27.89
C PHE A 378 3.75 -5.73 -26.85
N LEU A 379 4.13 -6.51 -25.84
CA LEU A 379 4.92 -6.02 -24.72
C LEU A 379 6.33 -5.59 -25.14
N GLN A 380 6.99 -6.31 -26.06
CA GLN A 380 8.30 -5.90 -26.58
C GLN A 380 8.25 -4.52 -27.27
N ARG A 381 7.15 -4.23 -27.98
CA ARG A 381 6.98 -2.91 -28.60
C ARG A 381 6.66 -1.84 -27.56
N LEU A 382 5.85 -2.15 -26.55
CA LEU A 382 5.53 -1.24 -25.47
C LEU A 382 6.74 -0.90 -24.58
N THR A 383 7.50 -1.90 -24.15
CA THR A 383 8.70 -1.68 -23.32
C THR A 383 9.75 -0.86 -24.06
N LYS A 384 9.89 -1.04 -25.38
CA LYS A 384 10.73 -0.17 -26.22
C LYS A 384 10.26 1.28 -26.18
N ILE A 385 8.96 1.53 -26.33
CA ILE A 385 8.37 2.87 -26.25
C ILE A 385 8.72 3.54 -24.92
N VAL A 386 8.55 2.83 -23.81
CA VAL A 386 8.77 3.37 -22.45
C VAL A 386 10.25 3.58 -22.17
N SER A 387 11.11 2.68 -22.66
CA SER A 387 12.57 2.80 -22.56
C SER A 387 13.11 4.02 -23.32
N ASP A 388 12.55 4.31 -24.50
CA ASP A 388 12.91 5.50 -25.29
C ASP A 388 12.55 6.81 -24.57
N LEU A 389 11.57 6.78 -23.66
CA LEU A 389 11.20 7.89 -22.76
C LEU A 389 12.10 8.00 -21.51
N LYS A 390 13.14 7.15 -21.40
CA LYS A 390 14.07 7.11 -20.25
C LYS A 390 13.39 6.82 -18.91
N LYS A 391 12.26 6.13 -18.94
CA LYS A 391 11.58 5.60 -17.75
C LYS A 391 11.93 4.13 -17.58
N LYS A 392 12.06 3.69 -16.33
CA LYS A 392 12.10 2.28 -15.95
C LYS A 392 10.67 1.77 -15.85
N TYR A 393 10.50 0.46 -15.88
CA TYR A 393 9.18 -0.13 -15.77
C TYR A 393 9.12 -1.37 -14.88
N ILE A 394 7.93 -1.59 -14.36
CA ILE A 394 7.54 -2.76 -13.58
C ILE A 394 6.42 -3.47 -14.34
N VAL A 395 6.42 -4.80 -14.31
CA VAL A 395 5.41 -5.65 -14.94
C VAL A 395 4.89 -6.68 -13.95
N TRP A 396 3.65 -7.14 -14.13
CA TRP A 396 3.16 -8.32 -13.43
C TRP A 396 3.88 -9.58 -13.92
N GLN A 397 3.83 -10.64 -13.10
CA GLN A 397 4.63 -11.86 -13.33
C GLN A 397 4.34 -12.58 -14.65
N GLU A 398 3.14 -12.44 -15.21
CA GLU A 398 2.74 -13.04 -16.49
C GLU A 398 3.71 -12.71 -17.62
N VAL A 399 4.22 -11.48 -17.65
CA VAL A 399 5.19 -11.05 -18.65
C VAL A 399 6.46 -11.91 -18.59
N PHE A 400 6.90 -12.27 -17.39
CA PHE A 400 8.03 -13.17 -17.20
C PHE A 400 7.65 -14.63 -17.47
N ASP A 401 6.48 -15.08 -16.98
CA ASP A 401 5.98 -16.44 -17.15
C ASP A 401 5.79 -16.83 -18.62
N ASP A 402 5.31 -15.91 -19.44
CA ASP A 402 5.10 -16.09 -20.88
C ASP A 402 6.41 -16.09 -21.70
N GLY A 403 7.56 -15.87 -21.06
CA GLY A 403 8.86 -15.84 -21.73
C GLY A 403 9.09 -14.60 -22.59
N VAL A 404 8.41 -13.49 -22.29
CA VAL A 404 8.58 -12.22 -22.99
C VAL A 404 10.02 -11.74 -22.76
N LYS A 405 10.72 -11.40 -23.85
CA LYS A 405 12.03 -10.74 -23.73
C LYS A 405 11.85 -9.35 -23.14
N ILE A 406 12.30 -9.19 -21.91
CA ILE A 406 12.30 -7.94 -21.15
C ILE A 406 13.75 -7.52 -20.86
N GLU A 407 13.98 -6.21 -20.76
CA GLU A 407 15.31 -5.65 -20.45
C GLU A 407 15.77 -6.06 -19.04
N ASN A 408 17.08 -6.22 -18.85
CA ASN A 408 17.67 -6.75 -17.59
C ASN A 408 17.36 -5.89 -16.35
N ASP A 409 17.03 -4.60 -16.51
CA ASP A 409 16.69 -3.70 -15.42
C ASP A 409 15.18 -3.67 -15.09
N THR A 410 14.38 -4.47 -15.79
CA THR A 410 12.95 -4.69 -15.51
C THR A 410 12.75 -5.25 -14.11
N VAL A 411 11.71 -4.77 -13.44
CA VAL A 411 11.27 -5.30 -12.15
C VAL A 411 10.01 -6.13 -12.34
N VAL A 412 9.99 -7.36 -11.82
CA VAL A 412 8.84 -8.26 -11.88
C VAL A 412 8.08 -8.22 -10.55
N ASN A 413 6.78 -7.98 -10.61
CA ASN A 413 5.88 -7.97 -9.45
C ASN A 413 5.17 -9.34 -9.33
N VAL A 414 5.56 -10.11 -8.31
CA VAL A 414 5.08 -11.48 -8.07
C VAL A 414 3.83 -11.45 -7.20
N TRP A 415 2.71 -11.94 -7.74
CA TRP A 415 1.39 -11.76 -7.13
C TRP A 415 0.57 -13.06 -7.00
N LYS A 416 0.90 -14.12 -7.72
CA LYS A 416 0.18 -15.41 -7.64
C LYS A 416 0.62 -16.25 -6.43
N GLU A 417 -0.17 -17.26 -6.07
CA GLU A 417 -0.01 -18.01 -4.81
C GLU A 417 1.35 -18.72 -4.66
N ASN A 418 1.91 -19.28 -5.75
CA ASN A 418 3.19 -20.00 -5.73
C ASN A 418 4.42 -19.07 -5.73
N TRP A 419 4.34 -17.98 -4.96
CA TRP A 419 5.29 -16.89 -5.03
C TRP A 419 6.72 -17.28 -4.65
N LYS A 420 6.94 -18.31 -3.81
CA LYS A 420 8.29 -18.72 -3.41
C LYS A 420 9.09 -19.28 -4.58
N GLU A 421 8.46 -20.15 -5.36
CA GLU A 421 9.07 -20.70 -6.57
C GLU A 421 9.27 -19.60 -7.61
N GLU A 422 8.28 -18.72 -7.76
CA GLU A 422 8.35 -17.64 -8.73
C GLU A 422 9.42 -16.60 -8.39
N MET A 423 9.56 -16.22 -7.12
CA MET A 423 10.66 -15.36 -6.65
C MET A 423 12.03 -16.00 -6.91
N ASN A 424 12.17 -17.33 -6.72
CA ASN A 424 13.38 -18.04 -7.13
C ASN A 424 13.61 -17.93 -8.64
N ARG A 425 12.60 -18.23 -9.48
CA ARG A 425 12.74 -18.20 -10.94
C ARG A 425 13.14 -16.82 -11.47
N VAL A 426 12.42 -15.79 -11.05
CA VAL A 426 12.66 -14.39 -11.44
C VAL A 426 14.08 -13.96 -11.05
N THR A 427 14.47 -14.18 -9.80
CA THR A 427 15.81 -13.77 -9.32
C THR A 427 16.93 -14.64 -9.88
N SER A 428 16.68 -15.93 -10.18
CA SER A 428 17.61 -16.80 -10.90
C SER A 428 17.87 -16.34 -12.33
N ALA A 429 16.87 -15.74 -12.96
CA ALA A 429 17.01 -15.11 -14.27
C ALA A 429 17.71 -13.74 -14.21
N GLY A 430 18.06 -13.25 -13.02
CA GLY A 430 18.79 -11.99 -12.81
C GLY A 430 17.90 -10.75 -12.71
N PHE A 431 16.58 -10.90 -12.70
CA PHE A 431 15.66 -9.76 -12.58
C PHE A 431 15.42 -9.34 -11.14
N LYS A 432 15.17 -8.04 -10.97
CA LYS A 432 14.69 -7.50 -9.69
C LYS A 432 13.25 -7.93 -9.44
N ALA A 433 12.90 -8.15 -8.18
CA ALA A 433 11.58 -8.65 -7.80
C ALA A 433 10.93 -7.82 -6.69
N ILE A 434 9.60 -7.68 -6.77
CA ILE A 434 8.73 -7.11 -5.74
C ILE A 434 7.66 -8.16 -5.43
N LEU A 435 7.36 -8.38 -4.14
CA LEU A 435 6.33 -9.33 -3.71
C LEU A 435 5.03 -8.61 -3.35
N SER A 436 3.91 -9.07 -3.90
CA SER A 436 2.55 -8.65 -3.51
C SER A 436 1.64 -9.81 -3.09
N SER A 437 1.94 -11.04 -3.54
CA SER A 437 1.09 -12.23 -3.41
C SER A 437 0.43 -12.45 -2.05
N CYS A 438 1.23 -12.56 -0.99
CA CYS A 438 0.71 -12.81 0.35
C CYS A 438 0.03 -11.61 1.01
N TRP A 439 0.03 -10.44 0.36
CA TRP A 439 -0.43 -9.14 0.87
C TRP A 439 -1.60 -8.54 0.08
N TYR A 440 -2.43 -9.39 -0.52
CA TYR A 440 -3.73 -9.00 -1.04
C TYR A 440 -4.69 -8.70 0.12
N LEU A 441 -4.82 -7.42 0.43
CA LEU A 441 -5.71 -6.92 1.48
C LEU A 441 -7.17 -6.95 1.05
N ASN A 442 -7.48 -6.93 -0.25
CA ASN A 442 -8.85 -7.07 -0.73
C ASN A 442 -9.46 -8.42 -0.31
N TYR A 443 -8.64 -9.47 -0.16
CA TYR A 443 -9.06 -10.76 0.39
C TYR A 443 -9.23 -10.68 1.90
N ILE A 444 -10.48 -10.52 2.34
CA ILE A 444 -10.85 -10.49 3.76
C ILE A 444 -11.15 -11.89 4.29
N LYS A 445 -10.79 -12.14 5.54
CA LYS A 445 -11.11 -13.37 6.29
C LYS A 445 -11.58 -13.02 7.68
N TYR A 446 -12.47 -13.84 8.24
CA TYR A 446 -12.89 -13.68 9.63
C TYR A 446 -11.72 -13.93 10.59
N GLY A 447 -11.60 -13.10 11.64
CA GLY A 447 -10.59 -13.23 12.68
C GLY A 447 -9.38 -12.30 12.50
N LEU A 448 -8.28 -12.60 13.20
CA LEU A 448 -7.04 -11.83 13.11
C LEU A 448 -6.25 -12.28 11.88
N ASP A 449 -6.37 -11.54 10.76
CA ASP A 449 -5.66 -11.86 9.52
C ASP A 449 -4.22 -11.27 9.49
N TRP A 450 -3.98 -10.15 10.19
CA TRP A 450 -2.67 -9.47 10.17
C TRP A 450 -1.47 -10.36 10.58
N PRO A 451 -1.55 -11.35 11.50
CA PRO A 451 -0.40 -12.18 11.85
C PRO A 451 0.09 -13.06 10.68
N ARG A 452 -0.79 -13.44 9.76
CA ARG A 452 -0.42 -14.16 8.54
C ARG A 452 0.37 -13.23 7.60
N LEU A 453 -0.12 -12.01 7.41
CA LEU A 453 0.55 -10.99 6.60
C LEU A 453 1.93 -10.65 7.17
N TYR A 454 2.03 -10.55 8.50
CA TYR A 454 3.25 -10.22 9.24
C TYR A 454 4.36 -11.27 9.10
N LYS A 455 3.97 -12.54 8.93
CA LYS A 455 4.89 -13.68 8.77
C LYS A 455 5.42 -13.85 7.35
N CYS A 456 4.77 -13.28 6.35
CA CYS A 456 5.24 -13.36 4.98
C CYS A 456 6.54 -12.56 4.84
N ASP A 457 7.60 -13.11 4.27
CA ASP A 457 8.87 -12.40 4.04
C ASP A 457 9.27 -12.53 2.57
N PRO A 458 9.50 -11.42 1.84
CA PRO A 458 9.89 -11.45 0.43
C PRO A 458 11.15 -12.26 0.13
N GLN A 459 12.02 -12.50 1.12
CA GLN A 459 13.25 -13.28 0.99
C GLN A 459 13.13 -14.73 1.52
N ASP A 460 11.93 -15.17 1.93
CA ASP A 460 11.66 -16.55 2.40
C ASP A 460 11.37 -17.52 1.24
N PHE A 461 12.33 -17.58 0.31
CA PHE A 461 12.41 -18.59 -0.74
C PHE A 461 13.80 -19.24 -0.76
N ASN A 462 13.89 -20.40 -1.42
CA ASN A 462 15.16 -21.09 -1.62
C ASN A 462 15.98 -20.32 -2.67
N GLY A 463 17.05 -19.64 -2.28
CA GLY A 463 17.87 -18.85 -3.18
C GLY A 463 19.19 -18.44 -2.52
N THR A 464 20.20 -18.17 -3.35
CA THR A 464 21.50 -17.63 -2.98
C THR A 464 21.36 -16.24 -2.35
N LYS A 465 22.44 -15.75 -1.73
CA LYS A 465 22.45 -14.41 -1.14
C LYS A 465 22.26 -13.35 -2.22
N GLU A 466 22.94 -13.52 -3.35
CA GLU A 466 22.92 -12.62 -4.50
C GLU A 466 21.51 -12.54 -5.11
N GLN A 467 20.81 -13.67 -5.22
CA GLN A 467 19.41 -13.70 -5.64
C GLN A 467 18.50 -12.93 -4.67
N LYS A 468 18.72 -13.05 -3.36
CA LYS A 468 17.92 -12.35 -2.34
C LYS A 468 18.18 -10.84 -2.33
N GLU A 469 19.35 -10.39 -2.78
CA GLU A 469 19.69 -8.96 -2.96
C GLU A 469 18.94 -8.31 -4.14
N LEU A 470 18.43 -9.10 -5.10
CA LEU A 470 17.56 -8.61 -6.18
C LEU A 470 16.12 -8.29 -5.72
N VAL A 471 15.74 -8.70 -4.51
CA VAL A 471 14.42 -8.41 -3.94
C VAL A 471 14.37 -6.96 -3.46
N MET A 472 13.62 -6.12 -4.15
CA MET A 472 13.51 -4.69 -3.85
C MET A 472 12.60 -4.40 -2.65
N GLY A 473 11.69 -5.32 -2.33
CA GLY A 473 10.68 -5.20 -1.28
C GLY A 473 9.34 -5.77 -1.72
N GLY A 474 8.27 -5.00 -1.52
CA GLY A 474 6.92 -5.48 -1.85
C GLY A 474 5.82 -4.44 -1.76
N SER A 475 4.59 -4.85 -2.09
CA SER A 475 3.42 -4.00 -2.10
C SER A 475 2.23 -4.66 -1.39
N ALA A 476 1.56 -3.93 -0.51
CA ALA A 476 0.24 -4.33 -0.03
C ALA A 476 -0.82 -3.91 -1.05
N ALA A 477 -1.67 -4.84 -1.50
CA ALA A 477 -2.62 -4.57 -2.57
C ALA A 477 -4.07 -4.48 -2.06
N ILE A 478 -4.75 -3.35 -2.32
CA ILE A 478 -6.19 -3.20 -2.07
C ILE A 478 -6.92 -2.96 -3.40
N TRP A 479 -7.17 -4.06 -4.13
CA TRP A 479 -8.00 -4.05 -5.33
C TRP A 479 -9.46 -3.63 -5.04
N GLY A 480 -10.07 -3.02 -6.04
CA GLY A 480 -11.24 -2.16 -5.89
C GLY A 480 -12.58 -2.83 -6.14
N GLU A 481 -12.67 -4.11 -6.49
CA GLU A 481 -13.93 -4.76 -6.89
C GLU A 481 -15.02 -4.67 -5.80
N TYR A 482 -14.60 -4.70 -4.54
CA TYR A 482 -15.48 -4.61 -3.36
C TYR A 482 -15.02 -3.52 -2.37
N VAL A 483 -14.24 -2.56 -2.86
CA VAL A 483 -13.59 -1.52 -2.05
C VAL A 483 -13.82 -0.16 -2.69
N ASP A 484 -14.39 0.74 -1.90
CA ASP A 484 -14.62 2.13 -2.30
C ASP A 484 -14.37 3.06 -1.10
N THR A 485 -14.82 4.31 -1.22
CA THR A 485 -14.68 5.33 -0.18
C THR A 485 -15.22 4.94 1.19
N THR A 486 -16.20 4.03 1.25
CA THR A 486 -16.89 3.65 2.49
C THR A 486 -16.06 2.74 3.37
N ASN A 487 -15.13 1.97 2.77
CA ASN A 487 -14.43 0.90 3.47
C ASN A 487 -12.92 0.81 3.18
N VAL A 488 -12.38 1.58 2.24
CA VAL A 488 -10.95 1.49 1.84
C VAL A 488 -10.00 1.69 3.01
N ILE A 489 -10.27 2.65 3.90
CA ILE A 489 -9.39 2.93 5.04
C ILE A 489 -9.48 1.81 6.08
N GLN A 490 -10.69 1.48 6.51
CA GLN A 490 -10.95 0.48 7.55
C GLN A 490 -10.42 -0.88 7.12
N ARG A 491 -10.69 -1.28 5.87
CA ARG A 491 -10.21 -2.56 5.32
C ARG A 491 -8.69 -2.57 5.21
N SER A 492 -8.05 -1.45 4.90
CA SER A 492 -6.61 -1.42 4.67
C SER A 492 -5.80 -1.34 5.97
N PHE A 493 -6.06 -0.31 6.77
CA PHE A 493 -5.22 0.06 7.90
C PHE A 493 -5.65 -0.67 9.16
N GLY A 494 -4.70 -1.35 9.79
CA GLY A 494 -4.90 -2.46 10.73
C GLY A 494 -4.14 -3.67 10.22
N ARG A 495 -4.45 -4.11 9.00
CA ARG A 495 -3.72 -5.19 8.30
C ARG A 495 -2.46 -4.70 7.58
N ALA A 496 -2.50 -3.54 6.94
CA ALA A 496 -1.34 -2.96 6.26
C ALA A 496 -0.15 -2.66 7.21
N PHE A 497 -0.41 -2.50 8.50
CA PHE A 497 0.62 -2.31 9.52
C PHE A 497 1.62 -3.47 9.55
N ALA A 498 1.11 -4.70 9.39
CA ALA A 498 1.94 -5.90 9.35
C ALA A 498 2.91 -5.89 8.16
N VAL A 499 2.45 -5.42 7.00
CA VAL A 499 3.25 -5.32 5.78
C VAL A 499 4.30 -4.23 5.93
N ALA A 500 3.91 -3.06 6.46
CA ALA A 500 4.83 -1.96 6.76
C ALA A 500 6.00 -2.40 7.65
N GLU A 501 5.71 -3.10 8.75
CA GLU A 501 6.76 -3.53 9.68
C GLU A 501 7.68 -4.57 9.04
N ARG A 502 7.13 -5.56 8.34
CA ARG A 502 7.91 -6.57 7.64
C ARG A 502 8.85 -5.99 6.58
N LEU A 503 8.42 -4.92 5.90
CA LEU A 503 9.22 -4.27 4.87
C LEU A 503 10.23 -3.25 5.41
N TRP A 504 10.04 -2.76 6.64
CA TRP A 504 10.93 -1.79 7.29
C TRP A 504 11.93 -2.46 8.25
N SER A 505 11.44 -3.25 9.20
CA SER A 505 12.21 -3.74 10.34
C SER A 505 13.19 -4.85 10.00
N HIS A 506 14.05 -5.18 10.95
CA HIS A 506 15.00 -6.28 10.83
C HIS A 506 14.27 -7.61 10.52
N LYS A 507 14.91 -8.49 9.75
CA LYS A 507 14.33 -9.79 9.34
C LYS A 507 13.82 -10.62 10.53
N ASP A 508 14.52 -10.54 11.66
CA ASP A 508 14.24 -11.33 12.86
C ASP A 508 13.14 -10.72 13.74
N THR A 509 12.61 -9.54 13.38
CA THR A 509 11.43 -8.96 14.02
C THR A 509 10.17 -9.71 13.57
N THR A 510 9.90 -10.84 14.22
CA THR A 510 8.81 -11.77 13.85
C THR A 510 7.93 -12.19 15.02
N ASP A 511 8.24 -11.77 16.25
CA ASP A 511 7.46 -12.14 17.43
C ASP A 511 6.08 -11.47 17.41
N ILE A 512 5.02 -12.27 17.28
CA ILE A 512 3.63 -11.81 17.24
C ILE A 512 3.18 -11.27 18.59
N SER A 513 3.62 -11.87 19.70
CA SER A 513 3.24 -11.45 21.05
C SER A 513 3.77 -10.06 21.33
N GLU A 514 5.03 -9.79 20.95
CA GLU A 514 5.63 -8.47 21.06
C GLU A 514 4.93 -7.46 20.13
N ALA A 515 4.66 -7.87 18.88
CA ALA A 515 3.99 -7.03 17.90
C ALA A 515 2.55 -6.65 18.30
N LEU A 516 1.82 -7.53 18.98
CA LEU A 516 0.41 -7.34 19.35
C LEU A 516 0.19 -6.07 20.20
N ILE A 517 1.12 -5.73 21.09
CA ILE A 517 1.02 -4.53 21.93
C ILE A 517 1.28 -3.28 21.11
N ARG A 518 2.36 -3.30 20.34
CA ARG A 518 2.78 -2.16 19.53
C ARG A 518 1.77 -1.84 18.43
N ILE A 519 1.22 -2.87 17.78
CA ILE A 519 0.21 -2.68 16.73
C ILE A 519 -1.11 -2.16 17.29
N TRP A 520 -1.50 -2.55 18.52
CA TRP A 520 -2.67 -1.98 19.20
C TRP A 520 -2.47 -0.50 19.48
N GLU A 521 -1.34 -0.13 20.08
CA GLU A 521 -0.99 1.27 20.33
C GLU A 521 -0.97 2.08 19.02
N HIS A 522 -0.36 1.53 17.96
CA HIS A 522 -0.30 2.16 16.64
C HIS A 522 -1.68 2.35 16.00
N ARG A 523 -2.57 1.35 16.11
CA ARG A 523 -3.97 1.48 15.67
C ARG A 523 -4.67 2.61 16.40
N CYS A 524 -4.52 2.71 17.72
CA CYS A 524 -5.15 3.79 18.48
C CYS A 524 -4.57 5.16 18.10
N ARG A 525 -3.28 5.23 17.79
CA ARG A 525 -2.64 6.44 17.25
C ARG A 525 -3.25 6.86 15.92
N TYR A 526 -3.64 5.93 15.05
CA TYR A 526 -4.36 6.24 13.81
C TYR A 526 -5.73 6.84 14.10
N ILE A 527 -6.49 6.25 15.04
CA ILE A 527 -7.79 6.78 15.47
C ILE A 527 -7.64 8.21 15.98
N ASP A 528 -6.68 8.44 16.87
CA ASP A 528 -6.33 9.75 17.42
C ASP A 528 -5.96 10.77 16.32
N ARG A 529 -5.38 10.30 15.21
CA ARG A 529 -5.01 11.12 14.04
C ARG A 529 -6.13 11.23 12.99
N GLY A 530 -7.35 10.78 13.31
CA GLY A 530 -8.52 10.87 12.43
C GLY A 530 -8.55 9.83 11.31
N ILE A 531 -7.76 8.76 11.39
CA ILE A 531 -7.77 7.66 10.43
C ILE A 531 -8.54 6.47 11.03
N PRO A 532 -9.71 6.09 10.50
CA PRO A 532 -10.52 5.00 11.03
C PRO A 532 -9.92 3.61 10.70
N ALA A 533 -8.79 3.26 11.30
CA ALA A 533 -8.16 1.95 11.16
C ALA A 533 -8.99 0.86 11.88
N GLU A 534 -9.13 -0.32 11.26
CA GLU A 534 -9.86 -1.44 11.87
C GLU A 534 -9.15 -1.97 13.13
N PRO A 535 -9.89 -2.58 14.07
CA PRO A 535 -9.29 -3.21 15.24
C PRO A 535 -8.31 -4.34 14.88
N VAL A 536 -7.14 -4.34 15.53
CA VAL A 536 -6.05 -5.33 15.31
C VAL A 536 -5.93 -6.36 16.44
N THR A 537 -6.74 -6.20 17.49
CA THR A 537 -6.78 -7.08 18.67
C THR A 537 -8.24 -7.39 19.02
N ARG A 538 -8.48 -8.56 19.63
CA ARG A 538 -9.83 -8.91 20.08
C ARG A 538 -10.23 -8.12 21.33
N SER A 539 -11.38 -7.46 21.28
CA SER A 539 -12.09 -6.91 22.44
C SER A 539 -11.25 -5.96 23.33
N LYS A 540 -10.46 -5.09 22.70
CA LYS A 540 -9.73 -3.98 23.37
C LYS A 540 -10.28 -2.63 22.91
N PHE A 541 -9.95 -1.57 23.64
CA PHE A 541 -10.42 -0.20 23.42
C PHE A 541 -9.27 0.72 23.05
N CYS A 542 -9.58 1.89 22.50
CA CYS A 542 -8.66 3.02 22.46
C CYS A 542 -9.10 4.09 23.45
N ARG A 543 -8.16 4.83 24.04
CA ARG A 543 -8.49 5.91 24.99
C ARG A 543 -9.47 6.92 24.39
N ASN A 544 -9.29 7.24 23.11
CA ASN A 544 -10.25 7.95 22.29
C ASN A 544 -10.74 6.98 21.21
N GLU A 545 -12.05 6.77 21.14
CA GLU A 545 -12.65 6.02 20.04
C GLU A 545 -12.84 6.93 18.82
N TYR A 546 -13.01 6.31 17.66
CA TYR A 546 -13.21 7.07 16.42
C TYR A 546 -14.56 7.78 16.45
N GLU A 547 -14.52 9.09 16.55
CA GLU A 547 -15.68 9.96 16.36
C GLU A 547 -15.54 10.65 15.00
N ASN A 548 -16.52 10.43 14.13
CA ASN A 548 -16.59 11.13 12.86
C ASN A 548 -17.05 12.57 13.15
N ILE A 549 -16.10 13.45 13.47
CA ILE A 549 -16.40 14.87 13.66
C ILE A 549 -16.66 15.43 12.25
N VAL A 550 -17.96 15.53 11.91
CA VAL A 550 -18.49 16.09 10.66
C VAL A 550 -18.27 17.59 10.59
#